data_AF-A0A817RX59-F1
#
_entry.id   AF-A0A817RX59-F1
#
_cell.length_a   1.000
_cell.length_b   1.000
_cell.length_c   1.000
_cell.angle_alpha   90.00
_cell.angle_beta   90.00
_cell.angle_gamma   90.00
#
_symmetry.space_group_name_H-M   'P 1'
#
loop_
_entity.id
_entity.type
_entity.pdbx_description
1 polymer ?
#
loop_
_entity_poly.entity_id
_entity_poly.type
_entity_poly.pdbx_seq_one_letter_code
_entity_poly.pdbx_strand_id
1 'polypeptide(L)'
;MTKMRTATMIDIAKLIFKDLQWNKRPGAILDASCILARIILDDSQQVQQAKLYDGKFNFEISNRLTSTKLNQIFQTIKDSLENILAGYSYSEPYFRERLKSNVEELFSILRDPSLPLLEVEDILSNISERIPKEVEKEIKKIMKNYHSNL
;
A
#
# COMPACT_ATOMS: atom_id res chain seq x y z
N MET A 1 -24.59 -16.96 52.78
CA MET A 1 -23.18 -16.70 53.13
C MET A 1 -22.38 -16.70 51.84
N THR A 2 -22.21 -15.51 51.27
CA THR A 2 -21.59 -15.31 49.96
C THR A 2 -20.35 -14.46 50.20
N LYS A 3 -19.16 -15.04 50.01
CA LYS A 3 -17.95 -14.22 49.85
C LYS A 3 -17.22 -14.68 48.59
N MET A 4 -17.50 -13.89 47.56
CA MET A 4 -17.09 -14.05 46.18
C MET A 4 -15.69 -13.43 46.01
N ARG A 5 -14.80 -14.18 45.38
CA ARG A 5 -13.75 -13.75 44.44
C ARG A 5 -13.09 -12.37 44.66
N THR A 6 -11.88 -12.37 45.21
CA THR A 6 -10.80 -11.41 44.85
C THR A 6 -9.44 -12.02 45.20
N ALA A 7 -9.01 -13.02 44.43
CA ALA A 7 -7.65 -13.56 44.47
C ALA A 7 -7.20 -13.70 43.01
N THR A 8 -7.07 -12.57 42.33
CA THR A 8 -6.77 -12.54 40.90
C THR A 8 -5.96 -11.28 40.61
N MET A 9 -4.79 -11.45 40.01
CA MET A 9 -3.80 -10.47 39.54
C MET A 9 -2.64 -10.10 40.47
N ILE A 10 -2.84 -9.73 41.74
CA ILE A 10 -1.70 -9.23 42.56
C ILE A 10 -0.79 -10.34 43.08
N ASP A 11 -1.34 -11.48 43.51
CA ASP A 11 -0.52 -12.58 44.03
C ASP A 11 0.24 -13.35 42.94
N ILE A 12 -0.33 -13.45 41.73
CA ILE A 12 0.36 -14.02 40.57
C ILE A 12 1.50 -13.08 40.14
N ALA A 13 1.32 -11.77 40.27
CA ALA A 13 2.35 -10.76 40.02
C ALA A 13 3.41 -10.63 41.13
N LYS A 14 3.38 -11.46 42.18
CA LYS A 14 4.49 -11.58 43.14
C LYS A 14 5.37 -12.81 42.91
N LEU A 15 4.90 -13.75 42.09
CA LEU A 15 5.59 -15.01 41.80
C LEU A 15 6.53 -14.95 40.60
N ILE A 16 6.49 -13.87 39.80
CA ILE A 16 7.26 -13.73 38.55
C ILE A 16 8.29 -12.58 38.64
N PHE A 17 8.25 -11.75 39.67
CA PHE A 17 8.99 -10.48 39.72
C PHE A 17 10.00 -10.46 40.87
N LYS A 18 11.29 -10.29 40.51
CA LYS A 18 12.44 -10.38 41.42
C LYS A 18 12.79 -9.05 42.07
N ASP A 19 12.92 -8.01 41.25
CA ASP A 19 13.47 -6.72 41.68
C ASP A 19 13.03 -5.58 40.75
N LEU A 20 13.00 -4.35 41.28
CA LEU A 20 12.56 -3.14 40.60
C LEU A 20 13.69 -2.11 40.54
N GLN A 21 14.22 -1.86 39.35
CA GLN A 21 15.30 -0.90 39.13
C GLN A 21 14.75 0.44 38.66
N TRP A 22 14.81 1.45 39.54
CA TRP A 22 14.39 2.81 39.22
C TRP A 22 15.41 3.54 38.35
N ASN A 23 14.97 4.05 37.21
CA ASN A 23 15.79 4.84 36.29
C ASN A 23 15.60 6.35 36.46
N LYS A 24 14.50 6.78 37.08
CA LYS A 24 14.18 8.21 37.28
C LYS A 24 13.84 8.49 38.74
N ARG A 25 14.23 9.69 39.20
CA ARG A 25 13.95 10.18 40.55
C ARG A 25 12.59 10.87 40.60
N PRO A 26 11.88 10.82 41.74
CA PRO A 26 10.66 11.59 41.95
C PRO A 26 10.90 13.08 41.71
N GLY A 27 10.01 13.75 40.96
CA GLY A 27 10.13 15.17 40.62
C GLY A 27 10.94 15.49 39.36
N ALA A 28 11.46 14.47 38.65
CA ALA A 28 12.08 14.68 37.34
C ALA A 28 11.03 15.01 36.27
N ILE A 29 11.38 15.91 35.34
CA ILE A 29 10.58 16.18 34.13
C ILE A 29 10.66 14.94 33.22
N LEU A 30 9.51 14.53 32.69
CA LEU A 30 9.37 13.33 31.86
C LEU A 30 9.05 13.73 30.42
N ASP A 31 9.80 13.15 29.48
CA ASP A 31 9.51 13.23 28.05
C ASP A 31 8.71 12.02 27.59
N ALA A 32 8.09 12.13 26.41
CA ALA A 32 7.45 11.00 25.74
C ALA A 32 8.45 9.85 25.57
N SER A 33 8.01 8.62 25.83
CA SER A 33 8.83 7.40 25.80
C SER A 33 9.88 7.27 26.91
N CYS A 34 9.82 8.08 27.97
CA CYS A 34 10.72 7.95 29.11
C CYS A 34 10.44 6.70 29.96
N ILE A 35 11.46 5.85 30.15
CA ILE A 35 11.39 4.66 31.01
C ILE A 35 11.64 5.07 32.47
N LEU A 36 10.64 4.89 33.33
CA LEU A 36 10.72 5.25 34.76
C LEU A 36 11.45 4.22 35.60
N ALA A 37 11.21 2.94 35.32
CA ALA A 37 11.84 1.81 35.99
C ALA A 37 11.86 0.60 35.05
N ARG A 38 12.81 -0.30 35.28
CA ARG A 38 12.86 -1.61 34.66
C ARG A 38 12.53 -2.65 35.72
N ILE A 39 11.60 -3.54 35.40
CA ILE A 39 11.21 -4.64 36.27
C ILE A 39 12.01 -5.89 35.85
N ILE A 40 12.68 -6.52 36.81
CA ILE A 40 13.41 -7.77 36.59
C ILE A 40 12.47 -8.92 36.95
N LEU A 41 12.29 -9.83 35.99
CA LEU A 41 11.51 -11.04 36.19
C LEU A 41 12.43 -12.14 36.74
N ASP A 42 11.93 -12.95 37.68
CA ASP A 42 12.66 -14.07 38.28
C ASP A 42 12.94 -15.18 37.26
N ASP A 43 11.97 -15.45 36.38
CA ASP A 43 12.08 -16.44 35.31
C ASP A 43 11.79 -15.80 33.95
N SER A 44 12.86 -15.44 33.24
CA SER A 44 12.79 -14.85 31.91
C SER A 44 12.30 -15.81 30.83
N GLN A 45 12.21 -17.13 31.13
CA GLN A 45 11.74 -18.15 30.19
C GLN A 45 10.22 -18.16 30.03
N GLN A 46 9.48 -17.64 31.02
CA GLN A 46 8.00 -17.55 30.95
C GLN A 46 7.52 -16.35 30.13
N VAL A 47 8.43 -15.47 29.72
CA VAL A 47 8.12 -14.33 28.86
C VAL A 47 8.03 -14.82 27.42
N GLN A 48 6.82 -14.97 26.91
CA GLN A 48 6.60 -15.23 25.50
C GLN A 48 6.99 -13.99 24.68
N GLN A 49 8.21 -13.98 24.15
CA GLN A 49 8.64 -12.91 23.26
C GLN A 49 7.93 -13.05 21.91
N ALA A 50 7.38 -11.93 21.43
CA ALA A 50 6.88 -11.87 20.06
C ALA A 50 8.06 -12.11 19.11
N LYS A 51 7.94 -13.13 18.26
CA LYS A 51 8.93 -13.41 17.21
C LYS A 51 8.65 -12.45 16.05
N LEU A 52 9.65 -11.66 15.68
CA LEU A 52 9.57 -10.82 14.49
C LEU A 52 9.39 -11.72 13.26
N TYR A 53 8.55 -11.30 12.32
CA TYR A 53 8.39 -12.00 11.07
C TYR A 53 9.66 -11.83 10.22
N ASP A 54 10.35 -12.94 9.97
CA ASP A 54 11.57 -13.00 9.14
C ASP A 54 11.28 -13.67 7.77
N GLY A 55 10.01 -13.90 7.48
CA GLY A 55 9.61 -14.37 6.16
C GLY A 55 9.70 -13.25 5.12
N LYS A 56 9.74 -13.64 3.85
CA LYS A 56 9.52 -12.71 2.75
C LYS A 56 8.04 -12.68 2.43
N PHE A 57 7.49 -11.48 2.22
CA PHE A 57 6.15 -11.35 1.67
C PHE A 57 6.13 -11.91 0.25
N ASN A 58 5.23 -12.85 -0.03
CA ASN A 58 5.04 -13.34 -1.39
C ASN A 58 4.22 -12.30 -2.18
N PHE A 59 4.88 -11.51 -3.02
CA PHE A 59 4.28 -10.43 -3.81
C PHE A 59 3.63 -10.90 -5.13
N GLU A 60 3.33 -12.20 -5.29
CA GLU A 60 2.69 -12.75 -6.50
C GLU A 60 1.36 -12.09 -6.91
N ILE A 61 0.73 -11.34 -6.00
CA ILE A 61 -0.55 -10.66 -6.24
C ILE A 61 -0.41 -9.43 -7.16
N SER A 62 0.78 -8.82 -7.29
CA SER A 62 0.93 -7.58 -8.08
C SER A 62 0.85 -7.79 -9.60
N ASN A 63 0.99 -9.03 -10.09
CA ASN A 63 0.85 -9.36 -11.51
C ASN A 63 -0.62 -9.47 -11.98
N ARG A 64 -1.61 -9.37 -11.08
CA ARG A 64 -3.03 -9.30 -11.48
C ARG A 64 -3.49 -7.90 -11.89
N LEU A 65 -2.70 -6.86 -11.56
CA LEU A 65 -3.00 -5.46 -11.87
C LEU A 65 -2.11 -4.89 -12.99
N THR A 66 -1.11 -5.64 -13.46
CA THR A 66 -0.37 -5.26 -14.67
C THR A 66 -1.30 -5.45 -15.86
N SER A 67 -2.02 -4.38 -16.20
CA SER A 67 -2.81 -4.40 -17.42
C SER A 67 -1.90 -4.70 -18.61
N THR A 68 -2.35 -5.58 -19.49
CA THR A 68 -1.68 -5.87 -20.76
C THR A 68 -2.07 -4.87 -21.85
N LYS A 69 -3.14 -4.07 -21.64
CA LYS A 69 -3.60 -3.10 -22.62
C LYS A 69 -2.90 -1.75 -22.44
N LEU A 70 -2.35 -1.21 -23.52
CA LEU A 70 -1.60 0.06 -23.53
C LEU A 70 -2.35 1.23 -22.87
N ASN A 71 -3.66 1.37 -23.12
CA ASN A 71 -4.46 2.45 -22.57
C ASN A 71 -4.60 2.36 -21.03
N GLN A 72 -4.66 1.16 -20.47
CA GLN A 72 -4.73 0.95 -19.02
C GLN A 72 -3.35 1.12 -18.37
N ILE A 73 -2.28 0.72 -19.05
CA ILE A 73 -0.90 1.01 -18.62
C ILE A 73 -0.68 2.53 -18.57
N PHE A 74 -1.13 3.26 -19.60
CA PHE A 74 -1.08 4.71 -19.64
C PHE A 74 -1.77 5.35 -18.43
N GLN A 75 -3.02 4.96 -18.13
CA GLN A 75 -3.75 5.47 -16.97
C GLN A 75 -3.03 5.15 -15.65
N THR A 76 -2.50 3.93 -15.51
CA THR A 76 -1.76 3.52 -14.31
C THR A 76 -0.51 4.37 -14.08
N ILE A 77 0.25 4.64 -15.14
CA ILE A 77 1.46 5.47 -15.05
C ILE A 77 1.09 6.93 -14.78
N LYS A 78 0.07 7.45 -15.46
CA LYS A 78 -0.46 8.80 -15.23
C LYS A 78 -0.86 8.98 -13.78
N ASP A 79 -1.67 8.07 -13.23
CA ASP A 79 -2.09 8.10 -11.83
C ASP A 79 -0.89 8.00 -10.88
N SER A 80 0.08 7.13 -11.19
CA SER A 80 1.30 7.03 -10.38
C SER A 80 2.11 8.34 -10.38
N LEU A 81 2.19 9.04 -11.51
CA LEU A 81 2.90 10.32 -11.62
C LEU A 81 2.13 11.46 -10.94
N GLU A 82 0.81 11.50 -11.07
CA GLU A 82 -0.06 12.45 -10.36
C GLU A 82 0.07 12.28 -8.84
N ASN A 83 0.11 11.04 -8.35
CA ASN A 83 0.35 10.75 -6.93
C ASN A 83 1.73 11.25 -6.46
N ILE A 84 2.77 11.05 -7.28
CA ILE A 84 4.10 11.58 -6.99
C ILE A 84 4.07 13.12 -6.91
N LEU A 85 3.39 13.78 -7.86
CA LEU A 85 3.23 15.24 -7.88
C LEU A 85 2.40 15.76 -6.70
N ALA A 86 1.45 14.96 -6.20
CA ALA A 86 0.68 15.25 -4.99
C ALA A 86 1.48 15.04 -3.69
N GLY A 87 2.73 14.56 -3.77
CA GLY A 87 3.62 14.35 -2.62
C GLY A 87 3.63 12.93 -2.08
N TYR A 88 2.92 11.98 -2.70
CA TYR A 88 3.00 10.56 -2.37
C TYR A 88 4.20 9.94 -3.08
N SER A 89 5.38 10.02 -2.46
CA SER A 89 6.62 9.47 -2.99
C SER A 89 7.17 8.32 -2.16
N TYR A 90 7.86 7.41 -2.83
CA TYR A 90 8.72 6.43 -2.17
C TYR A 90 9.90 7.13 -1.48
N SER A 91 10.47 6.50 -0.45
CA SER A 91 11.74 6.94 0.12
C SER A 91 12.88 6.75 -0.88
N GLU A 92 13.91 7.60 -0.82
CA GLU A 92 15.15 7.34 -1.55
C GLU A 92 15.78 6.01 -1.07
N PRO A 93 16.36 5.20 -1.97
CA PRO A 93 16.71 5.50 -3.37
C PRO A 93 15.64 5.13 -4.42
N TYR A 94 14.59 4.40 -4.04
CA TYR A 94 13.61 3.81 -4.97
C TYR A 94 12.84 4.85 -5.78
N PHE A 95 12.65 6.05 -5.21
CA PHE A 95 11.95 7.14 -5.87
C PHE A 95 12.53 7.49 -7.24
N ARG A 96 13.85 7.72 -7.31
CA ARG A 96 14.50 8.19 -8.53
C ARG A 96 14.49 7.15 -9.64
N GLU A 97 14.78 5.91 -9.28
CA GLU A 97 14.77 4.79 -10.23
C GLU A 97 13.37 4.58 -10.80
N ARG A 98 12.35 4.54 -9.92
CA ARG A 98 10.97 4.32 -10.35
C ARG A 98 10.41 5.48 -11.17
N LEU A 99 10.72 6.72 -10.78
CA LEU A 99 10.31 7.90 -11.54
C LEU A 99 10.88 7.88 -12.95
N LYS A 100 12.16 7.54 -13.10
CA LYS A 100 12.81 7.43 -14.40
C LYS A 100 12.11 6.39 -15.27
N SER A 101 11.90 5.18 -14.76
CA SER A 101 11.18 4.13 -15.50
C SER A 101 9.76 4.54 -15.88
N ASN A 102 8.99 5.11 -14.94
CA ASN A 102 7.62 5.55 -15.22
C ASN A 102 7.57 6.62 -16.33
N VAL A 103 8.53 7.56 -16.35
CA VAL A 103 8.60 8.61 -17.38
C VAL A 103 9.01 8.05 -18.73
N GLU A 104 10.01 7.16 -18.78
CA GLU A 104 10.43 6.48 -20.02
C GLU A 104 9.29 5.66 -20.61
N GLU A 105 8.57 4.91 -19.77
CA GLU A 105 7.42 4.11 -20.18
C GLU A 105 6.26 5.00 -20.66
N LEU A 106 5.97 6.12 -19.98
CA LEU A 106 4.97 7.10 -20.43
C LEU A 106 5.27 7.60 -21.85
N PHE A 107 6.51 8.02 -22.12
CA PHE A 107 6.90 8.51 -23.45
C PHE A 107 6.85 7.41 -24.52
N SER A 108 7.14 6.16 -24.16
CA SER A 108 6.99 5.01 -25.06
C SER A 108 5.52 4.81 -25.46
N ILE A 109 4.61 4.87 -24.50
CA ILE A 109 3.18 4.65 -24.74
C ILE A 109 2.55 5.80 -25.54
N LEU A 110 2.91 7.04 -25.21
CA LEU A 110 2.44 8.22 -25.95
C LEU A 110 2.90 8.26 -27.41
N ARG A 111 3.95 7.52 -27.75
CA ARG A 111 4.44 7.40 -29.14
C ARG A 111 3.69 6.32 -29.93
N ASP A 112 2.99 5.41 -29.27
CA ASP A 112 2.21 4.38 -29.94
C ASP A 112 0.92 4.98 -30.52
N PRO A 113 0.73 4.96 -31.85
CA PRO A 113 -0.42 5.58 -32.47
C PRO A 113 -1.71 4.75 -32.29
N SER A 114 -1.62 3.56 -31.70
CA SER A 114 -2.77 2.71 -31.34
C SER A 114 -3.43 3.14 -30.03
N LEU A 115 -2.76 3.95 -29.20
CA LEU A 115 -3.26 4.37 -27.89
C LEU A 115 -4.66 5.02 -27.97
N PRO A 116 -4.93 6.00 -28.87
CA PRO A 116 -6.25 6.63 -28.97
C PRO A 116 -7.35 5.64 -29.41
N LEU A 117 -7.01 4.66 -30.26
CA LEU A 117 -7.96 3.63 -30.68
C LEU A 117 -8.41 2.78 -29.48
N LEU A 118 -7.46 2.36 -28.65
CA LEU A 118 -7.73 1.54 -27.48
C LEU A 118 -8.53 2.29 -26.40
N GLU A 119 -8.27 3.59 -26.21
CA GLU A 119 -9.05 4.43 -25.31
C GLU A 119 -10.52 4.54 -25.76
N VAL A 120 -10.75 4.81 -27.05
CA VAL A 120 -12.11 4.88 -27.59
C VAL A 120 -12.81 3.53 -27.53
N GLU A 121 -12.11 2.43 -27.80
CA GLU A 121 -12.67 1.08 -27.72
C GLU A 121 -13.13 0.72 -26.30
N ASP A 122 -12.33 1.02 -25.28
CA ASP A 122 -12.69 0.78 -23.88
C ASP A 122 -13.87 1.68 -23.45
N ILE A 123 -13.92 2.95 -23.88
CA ILE A 123 -15.07 3.83 -23.62
C ILE A 123 -16.33 3.30 -24.30
N LEU A 124 -16.23 2.96 -25.60
CA LEU A 124 -17.35 2.48 -26.41
C LEU A 124 -17.94 1.18 -25.83
N SER A 125 -17.08 0.27 -25.38
CA SER A 125 -17.52 -0.97 -24.73
C SER A 125 -18.37 -0.70 -23.48
N ASN A 126 -18.00 0.32 -22.68
CA ASN A 126 -18.72 0.70 -21.46
C ASN A 126 -20.03 1.45 -21.71
N ILE A 127 -20.19 2.14 -22.85
CA ILE A 127 -21.37 2.98 -23.14
C ILE A 127 -22.24 2.48 -24.29
N SER A 128 -21.86 1.39 -24.96
CA SER A 128 -22.48 0.90 -26.21
C SER A 128 -24.00 0.73 -26.12
N GLU A 129 -24.53 0.30 -24.97
CA GLU A 129 -25.96 0.12 -24.76
C GLU A 129 -26.75 1.43 -24.56
N ARG A 130 -26.05 2.52 -24.21
CA ARG A 130 -26.65 3.81 -23.82
C ARG A 130 -26.67 4.84 -24.95
N ILE A 131 -26.05 4.53 -26.09
CA ILE A 131 -25.96 5.43 -27.24
C ILE A 131 -26.84 4.94 -28.41
N PRO A 132 -27.37 5.84 -29.25
CA PRO A 132 -28.09 5.43 -30.45
C PRO A 132 -27.21 4.60 -31.40
N LYS A 133 -27.77 3.53 -31.98
CA LYS A 133 -27.06 2.59 -32.86
C LYS A 133 -26.42 3.26 -34.09
N GLU A 134 -27.02 4.33 -34.58
CA GLU A 134 -26.51 5.11 -35.71
C GLU A 134 -25.20 5.82 -35.36
N VAL A 135 -25.13 6.39 -34.15
CA VAL A 135 -23.93 7.08 -33.63
C VAL A 135 -22.80 6.07 -33.42
N GLU A 136 -23.10 4.92 -32.81
CA GLU A 136 -22.12 3.85 -32.61
C GLU A 136 -21.50 3.37 -33.94
N LYS A 137 -22.33 3.23 -34.98
CA LYS A 137 -21.90 2.79 -36.31
C LYS A 137 -20.96 3.79 -36.98
N GLU A 138 -21.27 5.09 -36.89
CA GLU A 138 -20.38 6.14 -37.44
C GLU A 138 -19.06 6.22 -36.67
N ILE A 139 -19.07 6.10 -35.33
CA ILE A 139 -17.85 6.05 -34.51
C ILE A 139 -16.96 4.87 -34.94
N LYS A 140 -17.52 3.65 -35.04
CA LYS A 140 -16.78 2.47 -35.48
C LYS A 140 -16.19 2.63 -36.89
N LYS A 141 -16.90 3.31 -37.79
CA LYS A 141 -16.40 3.61 -39.14
C LYS A 141 -15.21 4.55 -39.11
N ILE A 142 -15.25 5.60 -38.28
CA ILE A 142 -14.12 6.53 -38.10
C ILE A 142 -12.92 5.81 -37.48
N MET A 143 -13.13 4.98 -36.45
CA MET A 143 -12.06 4.18 -35.85
C MET A 143 -11.40 3.23 -36.87
N LYS A 144 -12.19 2.55 -37.69
CA LYS A 144 -11.68 1.69 -38.76
C LYS A 144 -10.86 2.48 -39.78
N ASN A 145 -11.33 3.68 -40.15
CA ASN A 145 -10.60 4.57 -41.05
C ASN A 145 -9.27 5.01 -40.41
N TYR A 146 -9.29 5.42 -39.14
CA TYR A 146 -8.07 5.78 -38.41
C TYR A 146 -7.06 4.63 -38.41
N HIS A 147 -7.50 3.41 -38.06
CA HIS A 147 -6.64 2.23 -38.08
C HIS A 147 -6.08 1.90 -39.47
N SER A 148 -6.82 2.22 -40.55
CA SER A 148 -6.37 2.00 -41.93
C SER A 148 -5.36 3.04 -42.43
N ASN A 149 -5.23 4.18 -41.74
CA ASN A 149 -4.31 5.27 -42.08
C ASN A 149 -3.06 5.33 -41.16
N LEU A 150 -2.89 4.33 -40.29
CA LEU A 150 -1.67 4.10 -39.51
C LEU A 150 -0.59 3.46 -40.36
#